data_AF-A0A9J7Z3H0-F1
#
_entry.id   AF-A0A9J7Z3H0-F1
#
_cell.length_a   1.000
_cell.length_b   1.000
_cell.length_c   1.000
_cell.angle_alpha   90.00
_cell.angle_beta   90.00
_cell.angle_gamma   90.00
#
_symmetry.space_group_name_H-M   'P 1'
#
loop_
_entity.id
_entity.type
_entity.pdbx_description
1 polymer ?
#
loop_
_entity_poly.entity_id
_entity_poly.type
_entity_poly.pdbx_seq_one_letter_code
_entity_poly.pdbx_strand_id
1 'polypeptide(L)'
;MSITVYYSSVSGSRELKQRQSEILQFLDAKKIKYSALDIAGSGDLKEEMRKKVGDPSAMPPQVFNGDKYCGDYQKFSDAMEDGNPEAFFKL
;
A
#
# COMPACT_ATOMS: atom_id res chain seq x y z
N MET A 1 -1.73 -1.50 -16.22
CA MET A 1 -1.23 -2.15 -14.99
C MET A 1 -0.33 -1.16 -14.28
N SER A 2 -0.87 -0.47 -13.30
CA SER A 2 -0.17 0.55 -12.52
C SER A 2 -0.46 0.26 -11.06
N ILE A 3 0.59 -0.02 -10.29
CA ILE A 3 0.45 -0.21 -8.85
C ILE A 3 0.23 1.17 -8.22
N THR A 4 -0.77 1.31 -7.37
CA THR A 4 -1.04 2.51 -6.59
C THR A 4 -0.90 2.15 -5.12
N VAL A 5 -0.03 2.88 -4.42
CA VAL A 5 0.24 2.68 -3.00
C VAL A 5 -0.21 3.93 -2.27
N TYR A 6 -1.24 3.80 -1.44
CA TYR A 6 -1.63 4.85 -0.51
C TYR A 6 -0.73 4.76 0.71
N TYR A 7 -0.02 5.84 0.98
CA TYR A 7 0.87 5.98 2.11
C TYR A 7 0.65 7.34 2.80
N SER A 8 1.25 7.53 3.96
CA SER A 8 1.12 8.69 4.81
C SER A 8 2.53 9.10 5.25
N SER A 9 3.03 10.16 4.63
CA SER A 9 4.31 10.79 4.94
C SER A 9 4.37 11.30 6.38
N VAL A 10 3.25 11.82 6.90
CA VAL A 10 3.10 12.24 8.29
C VAL A 10 2.34 11.15 9.04
N SER A 11 3.07 10.37 9.81
CA SER A 11 2.52 9.29 10.63
C SER A 11 3.20 9.29 11.99
N GLY A 12 2.42 9.41 13.07
CA GLY A 12 2.93 9.36 14.45
C GLY A 12 3.40 7.97 14.88
N SER A 13 3.06 6.92 14.12
CA SER A 13 3.39 5.53 14.44
C SER A 13 4.61 5.07 13.66
N ARG A 14 5.70 4.75 14.38
CA ARG A 14 6.94 4.23 13.79
C ARG A 14 6.71 2.94 13.00
N GLU A 15 5.88 2.04 13.53
CA GLU A 15 5.51 0.79 12.84
C GLU A 15 4.85 1.05 11.49
N LEU A 16 3.89 1.98 11.42
CA LEU A 16 3.20 2.31 10.19
C LEU A 16 4.18 2.87 9.15
N LYS A 17 5.13 3.71 9.57
CA LYS A 17 6.20 4.19 8.68
C LYS A 17 7.08 3.06 8.16
N GLN A 18 7.46 2.11 9.03
CA GLN A 18 8.24 0.92 8.66
C GLN A 18 7.49 0.10 7.60
N ARG A 19 6.23 -0.26 7.86
CA ARG A 19 5.37 -1.06 6.97
C ARG A 19 5.24 -0.45 5.57
N GLN A 20 5.05 0.86 5.50
CA GLN A 20 4.96 1.59 4.23
C GLN A 20 6.30 1.57 3.48
N SER A 21 7.40 1.83 4.20
CA SER A 21 8.75 1.81 3.60
C SER A 21 9.13 0.44 3.05
N GLU A 22 8.71 -0.66 3.69
CA GLU A 22 9.00 -2.01 3.19
C GLU A 22 8.34 -2.28 1.84
N ILE A 23 7.06 -1.96 1.68
CA ILE A 23 6.34 -2.13 0.42
C ILE A 23 6.97 -1.27 -0.69
N LEU A 24 7.29 -0.01 -0.38
CA LEU A 24 7.91 0.91 -1.35
C LEU A 24 9.31 0.44 -1.77
N GLN A 25 10.14 0.01 -0.81
CA GLN A 25 11.46 -0.56 -1.09
C GLN A 25 11.37 -1.83 -1.92
N PHE A 26 10.40 -2.69 -1.65
CA PHE A 26 10.19 -3.90 -2.44
C PHE A 26 9.87 -3.57 -3.90
N LEU A 27 8.93 -2.64 -4.12
CA LEU A 27 8.56 -2.19 -5.46
C LEU A 27 9.74 -1.57 -6.21
N ASP A 28 10.55 -0.75 -5.52
CA ASP A 28 11.74 -0.14 -6.09
C ASP A 28 12.82 -1.19 -6.44
N ALA A 29 13.07 -2.13 -5.52
CA ALA A 29 14.02 -3.24 -5.72
C ALA A 29 13.63 -4.12 -6.91
N LYS A 30 12.33 -4.37 -7.10
CA LYS A 30 11.78 -5.10 -8.25
C LYS A 30 11.64 -4.24 -9.51
N LYS A 31 11.96 -2.94 -9.45
CA LYS A 31 11.76 -1.95 -10.53
C LYS A 31 10.32 -1.90 -11.07
N ILE A 32 9.35 -2.15 -10.20
CA ILE A 32 7.94 -2.08 -10.55
C ILE A 32 7.54 -0.61 -10.56
N LYS A 33 6.85 -0.16 -11.61
CA LYS A 33 6.30 1.20 -11.64
C LYS A 33 5.08 1.29 -10.73
N TYR A 34 5.13 2.20 -9.76
CA TYR A 34 4.03 2.47 -8.85
C TYR A 34 3.79 3.98 -8.67
N SER A 35 2.58 4.32 -8.24
CA SER A 35 2.16 5.66 -7.86
C SER A 35 1.94 5.70 -6.36
N ALA A 36 2.80 6.43 -5.64
CA ALA A 36 2.64 6.65 -4.21
C ALA A 36 1.72 7.86 -3.99
N LEU A 37 0.57 7.65 -3.37
CA LEU A 37 -0.39 8.70 -3.05
C LEU A 37 -0.31 9.01 -1.55
N ASP A 38 0.08 10.25 -1.23
CA ASP A 38 0.20 10.71 0.14
C ASP A 38 -1.17 11.14 0.71
N ILE A 39 -1.66 10.41 1.71
CA ILE A 39 -2.90 10.70 2.41
C ILE A 39 -2.71 11.63 3.61
N ALA A 40 -1.47 11.92 4.00
CA ALA A 40 -1.16 12.74 5.17
C ALA A 40 -1.60 14.19 4.99
N GLY A 41 -1.36 14.75 3.80
CA GLY A 41 -1.76 16.12 3.46
C GLY A 41 -3.16 16.26 2.87
N SER A 42 -3.80 15.16 2.47
CA SER A 42 -5.05 15.17 1.69
C SER A 42 -6.13 14.31 2.33
N GLY A 43 -7.11 14.96 2.97
CA GLY A 43 -8.27 14.29 3.55
C GLY A 43 -9.09 13.51 2.53
N ASP A 44 -9.21 14.03 1.31
CA ASP A 44 -9.91 13.37 0.20
C ASP A 44 -9.26 12.04 -0.20
N LEU A 45 -7.93 11.96 -0.28
CA LEU A 45 -7.22 10.72 -0.61
C LEU A 45 -7.39 9.67 0.50
N LYS A 46 -7.41 10.11 1.76
CA LYS A 46 -7.70 9.22 2.90
C LYS A 46 -9.11 8.65 2.82
N GLU A 47 -10.09 9.47 2.47
CA GLU A 47 -11.47 9.03 2.33
C GLU A 47 -11.67 8.14 1.10
N GLU A 48 -11.02 8.48 -0.02
CA GLU A 48 -10.99 7.66 -1.23
C GLU A 48 -10.39 6.28 -0.96
N MET A 49 -9.24 6.21 -0.27
CA MET A 49 -8.61 4.96 0.14
C MET A 49 -9.59 4.10 0.94
N ARG A 50 -10.24 4.66 1.96
CA ARG A 50 -11.22 3.95 2.80
C ARG A 50 -12.42 3.47 2.00
N LYS A 51 -12.95 4.29 1.10
CA LYS A 51 -14.05 3.91 0.18
C LYS A 51 -13.64 2.79 -0.78
N LYS A 52 -12.44 2.85 -1.33
CA LYS A 52 -11.89 1.82 -2.23
C LYS A 52 -11.62 0.50 -1.52
N VAL A 53 -11.10 0.54 -0.28
CA VAL A 53 -10.95 -0.66 0.57
C VAL A 53 -12.32 -1.19 0.99
N GLY A 54 -13.31 -0.31 1.15
CA GLY A 54 -14.61 -0.64 1.73
C GLY A 54 -14.58 -0.70 3.25
N ASP A 55 -13.49 -0.26 3.88
CA ASP A 55 -13.31 -0.27 5.33
C ASP A 55 -13.01 1.16 5.85
N PRO A 56 -13.85 1.72 6.73
CA PRO A 56 -13.67 3.07 7.27
C PRO A 56 -12.50 3.18 8.25
N SER A 57 -12.03 2.05 8.79
CA SER A 57 -10.87 1.95 9.69
C SER A 57 -9.59 1.60 8.95
N ALA A 58 -9.62 1.51 7.61
CA ALA A 58 -8.44 1.23 6.81
C ALA A 58 -7.33 2.24 7.12
N MET A 59 -6.15 1.70 7.43
CA MET A 59 -4.93 2.44 7.66
C MET A 59 -3.94 2.18 6.53
N PRO A 60 -3.11 3.16 6.14
CA PRO A 60 -2.01 2.91 5.22
C PRO A 60 -0.98 1.94 5.84
N PRO A 61 -0.18 1.21 5.03
CA PRO A 61 -0.19 1.21 3.56
C PRO A 61 -1.36 0.42 2.98
N GLN A 62 -1.93 0.92 1.88
CA GLN A 62 -2.94 0.20 1.10
C GLN A 62 -2.52 0.14 -0.37
N VAL A 63 -2.53 -1.07 -0.94
CA VAL A 63 -2.02 -1.31 -2.29
C VAL A 63 -3.16 -1.71 -3.23
N PHE A 64 -3.15 -1.10 -4.41
CA PHE A 64 -4.07 -1.35 -5.51
C PHE A 64 -3.28 -1.61 -6.79
N ASN A 65 -3.78 -2.48 -7.66
CA ASN A 65 -3.29 -2.66 -9.02
C ASN A 65 -4.40 -2.22 -9.99
N GLY A 66 -4.28 -1.00 -10.51
CA GLY A 66 -5.38 -0.35 -11.23
C GLY A 66 -6.60 -0.21 -10.32
N ASP A 67 -7.72 -0.80 -10.72
CA ASP A 67 -8.97 -0.82 -9.96
C ASP A 67 -9.08 -1.98 -8.97
N LYS A 68 -8.13 -2.93 -8.98
CA LYS A 68 -8.17 -4.10 -8.11
C LYS A 68 -7.42 -3.83 -6.81
N TYR A 69 -8.11 -3.98 -5.69
CA TYR A 69 -7.46 -4.01 -4.39
C TYR A 69 -6.56 -5.26 -4.27
N CYS A 70 -5.30 -5.04 -3.91
CA CYS A 70 -4.31 -6.09 -3.65
C CYS A 70 -4.38 -6.50 -2.18
N GLY A 71 -4.24 -5.53 -1.28
CA GLY A 71 -4.31 -5.73 0.15
C GLY A 71 -3.58 -4.64 0.94
N ASP A 72 -3.56 -4.84 2.24
CA ASP A 72 -2.78 -4.08 3.21
C ASP A 72 -1.41 -4.73 3.49
N TYR A 73 -0.66 -4.18 4.44
CA TYR A 73 0.65 -4.70 4.83
C TYR A 73 0.63 -6.17 5.28
N GLN A 74 -0.40 -6.62 6.00
CA GLN A 74 -0.44 -7.98 6.53
C GLN A 74 -0.45 -9.01 5.40
N LYS A 75 -1.21 -8.75 4.33
CA LYS A 75 -1.20 -9.57 3.12
C LYS A 75 0.14 -9.51 2.37
N PHE A 76 0.81 -8.36 2.38
CA PHE A 76 2.15 -8.26 1.80
C PHE A 76 3.17 -9.07 2.59
N SER A 77 3.12 -9.02 3.93
CA SER A 77 3.98 -9.82 4.82
C SER A 77 3.76 -11.31 4.61
N ASP A 78 2.50 -11.76 4.56
CA ASP A 78 2.14 -13.16 4.29
C ASP A 78 2.71 -13.64 2.94
N ALA A 79 2.56 -12.83 1.88
CA ALA A 79 3.13 -13.15 0.57
C ALA A 79 4.67 -13.12 0.55
N MET A 80 5.30 -12.28 1.38
CA MET A 80 6.76 -12.28 1.57
C MET A 80 7.21 -13.56 2.28
N GLU A 81 6.48 -14.02 3.30
CA GLU A 81 6.75 -15.27 4.03
C GLU A 81 6.55 -16.51 3.15
N ASP A 82 5.53 -16.51 2.29
CA ASP A 82 5.31 -17.55 1.27
C ASP A 82 6.37 -17.54 0.15
N GLY A 83 7.19 -16.48 0.07
CA GLY A 83 8.21 -16.30 -0.97
C GLY A 83 7.63 -15.84 -2.32
N ASN A 84 6.34 -15.45 -2.37
CA ASN A 84 5.65 -14.97 -3.57
C ASN A 84 5.05 -13.56 -3.42
N PRO A 85 5.85 -12.54 -3.06
CA PRO A 85 5.35 -11.17 -2.88
C PRO A 85 4.80 -10.53 -4.16
N GLU A 86 5.19 -11.02 -5.34
CA GLU A 86 4.66 -10.54 -6.63
C GLU A 86 3.17 -10.89 -6.80
N ALA A 87 2.72 -12.02 -6.25
CA ALA A 87 1.33 -12.44 -6.29
C ALA A 87 0.42 -11.48 -5.52
N PHE A 88 0.92 -10.86 -4.44
CA PHE A 88 0.21 -9.81 -3.70
C PHE A 88 -0.14 -8.62 -4.61
N PHE A 89 0.81 -8.18 -5.44
CA PHE A 89 0.59 -7.09 -6.40
C PHE A 89 -0.27 -7.50 -7.60
N LYS A 90 -0.71 -8.77 -7.68
CA LYS A 90 -1.45 -9.34 -8.81
C LYS A 90 -0.74 -9.09 -10.15
N LEU A 91 0.58 -9.23 -10.14
CA LEU A 91 1.46 -9.16 -11.32
C LEU A 91 1.51 -10.48 -12.06
#